data_AF-A0A958K3D0-F1
#
_entry.id   AF-A0A958K3D0-F1
#
_cell.length_a   1.000
_cell.length_b   1.000
_cell.length_c   1.000
_cell.angle_alpha   90.00
_cell.angle_beta   90.00
_cell.angle_gamma   90.00
#
_symmetry.space_group_name_H-M   'P 1'
#
loop_
_entity.id
_entity.type
_entity.pdbx_description
1 polymer ?
#
loop_
_entity_poly.entity_id
_entity_poly.type
_entity_poly.pdbx_seq_one_letter_code
_entity_poly.pdbx_strand_id
1 'polypeptide(L)'
;IMKKNYCLPKMGDASKWAVRFVVLLVLTVFFTGCIIIPFKHERPLTPLIEGSIVDAISNSPITDAKVYLRPANGYQEQAFDRTLVEAVSPDGTFRINPIAEVGWWYSIVFLPMEGFCTVDLEVEHPHYESFKASVGYFGGAMIDSVCSGTRVAPIQVKLVPRVTE
;
A
#
# COMPACT_ATOMS: atom_id res chain seq x y z
N ILE A 1 6.52 51.25 -60.87
CA ILE A 1 7.23 50.05 -60.37
C ILE A 1 6.93 49.94 -58.87
N MET A 2 6.05 49.03 -58.45
CA MET A 2 5.56 48.91 -57.08
C MET A 2 6.59 48.22 -56.17
N LYS A 3 6.95 48.83 -55.04
CA LYS A 3 7.73 48.20 -53.96
C LYS A 3 6.81 47.30 -53.15
N LYS A 4 7.07 45.98 -53.15
CA LYS A 4 6.46 45.03 -52.20
C LYS A 4 7.13 45.18 -50.84
N ASN A 5 6.39 45.67 -49.86
CA ASN A 5 6.78 45.61 -48.45
C ASN A 5 6.49 44.20 -47.92
N TYR A 6 7.53 43.41 -47.70
CA TYR A 6 7.41 42.15 -46.97
C TYR A 6 7.31 42.48 -45.48
N CYS A 7 6.11 42.37 -44.91
CA CYS A 7 5.91 42.35 -43.47
C CYS A 7 6.49 41.03 -42.94
N LEU A 8 7.76 41.03 -42.55
CA LEU A 8 8.31 39.95 -41.73
C LEU A 8 7.57 39.97 -40.38
N PRO A 9 6.97 38.85 -39.94
CA PRO A 9 6.31 38.79 -38.64
C PRO A 9 7.34 39.14 -37.56
N LYS A 10 6.98 40.07 -36.66
CA LYS A 10 7.81 40.48 -35.53
C LYS A 10 8.23 39.22 -34.73
N MET A 11 9.52 38.90 -34.72
CA MET A 11 10.12 37.78 -33.96
C MET A 11 9.84 37.81 -32.44
N GLY A 12 9.18 38.85 -31.92
CA GLY A 12 8.89 39.02 -30.49
C GLY A 12 7.83 38.08 -29.91
N ASP A 13 6.98 37.47 -30.75
CA ASP A 13 5.96 36.52 -30.25
C ASP A 13 6.50 35.09 -30.14
N ALA A 14 7.40 34.68 -31.02
CA ALA A 14 8.01 33.35 -30.99
C ALA A 14 8.86 33.13 -29.71
N SER A 15 9.57 34.16 -29.23
CA SER A 15 10.38 34.04 -28.00
C SER A 15 9.51 33.93 -26.74
N LYS A 16 8.37 34.62 -26.68
CA LYS A 16 7.42 34.50 -25.57
C LYS A 16 6.78 33.11 -25.51
N TRP A 17 6.45 32.54 -26.66
CA TRP A 17 5.96 31.17 -26.75
C TRP A 17 7.04 30.15 -26.35
N ALA A 18 8.28 30.35 -26.79
CA ALA A 18 9.41 29.50 -26.39
C ALA A 18 9.64 29.54 -24.87
N VAL A 19 9.64 30.72 -24.24
CA VAL A 19 9.81 30.86 -22.78
C VAL A 19 8.66 30.17 -22.03
N ARG A 20 7.41 30.37 -22.46
CA ARG A 20 6.25 29.68 -21.85
C ARG A 20 6.35 28.17 -21.96
N PHE A 21 6.76 27.67 -23.12
CA PHE A 21 6.94 26.24 -23.36
C PHE A 21 8.05 25.64 -22.49
N VAL A 22 9.19 26.34 -22.38
CA VAL A 22 10.30 25.91 -21.51
C VAL A 22 9.87 25.89 -20.04
N VAL A 23 9.17 26.92 -19.56
CA VAL A 23 8.64 26.96 -18.19
C VAL A 23 7.65 25.81 -17.95
N LEU A 24 6.71 25.58 -18.87
CA LEU A 24 5.79 24.45 -18.79
C LEU A 24 6.52 23.12 -18.74
N LEU A 25 7.53 22.91 -19.59
CA LEU A 25 8.30 21.67 -19.63
C LEU A 25 9.08 21.44 -18.33
N VAL A 26 9.73 22.48 -17.80
CA VAL A 26 10.46 22.40 -16.53
C VAL A 26 9.52 22.09 -15.39
N LEU A 27 8.35 22.75 -15.33
CA LEU A 27 7.34 22.46 -14.32
C LEU A 27 6.83 21.02 -14.45
N THR A 28 6.54 20.55 -15.66
CA THR A 28 6.12 19.16 -15.87
C THR A 28 7.17 18.19 -15.37
N VAL A 29 8.44 18.35 -15.73
CA VAL A 29 9.53 17.48 -15.23
C VAL A 29 9.63 17.52 -13.71
N PHE A 30 9.48 18.69 -13.09
CA PHE A 30 9.52 18.86 -11.64
C PHE A 30 8.32 18.20 -10.93
N PHE A 31 7.12 18.26 -11.54
CA PHE A 31 5.90 17.71 -10.97
C PHE A 31 5.67 16.23 -11.28
N THR A 32 6.27 15.70 -12.36
CA THR A 32 6.15 14.28 -12.73
C THR A 32 7.34 13.44 -12.25
N GLY A 33 8.45 14.07 -11.86
CA GLY A 33 9.63 13.36 -11.38
C GLY A 33 9.44 12.84 -9.96
N CYS A 34 9.72 11.55 -9.74
CA CYS A 34 10.01 11.03 -8.40
C CYS A 34 11.51 11.26 -8.10
N ILE A 35 11.83 11.64 -6.86
CA ILE A 35 13.23 11.65 -6.43
C ILE A 35 13.58 10.23 -6.00
N ILE A 36 14.55 9.63 -6.68
CA ILE A 36 15.05 8.29 -6.40
C ILE A 36 16.39 8.43 -5.68
N ILE A 37 16.47 7.96 -4.44
CA ILE A 37 17.72 7.97 -3.66
C ILE A 37 18.25 6.52 -3.56
N PRO A 38 19.45 6.21 -4.06
CA PRO A 38 19.96 4.85 -4.12
C PRO A 38 20.59 4.43 -2.78
N PHE A 39 19.77 4.24 -1.75
CA PHE A 39 20.20 3.63 -0.50
C PHE A 39 19.35 2.41 -0.16
N LYS A 40 20.01 1.38 0.36
CA LYS A 40 19.37 0.15 0.80
C LYS A 40 18.54 0.43 2.06
N HIS A 41 17.29 0.00 2.09
CA HIS A 41 16.40 0.13 3.24
C HIS A 41 15.37 -1.00 3.26
N GLU A 42 14.69 -1.14 4.39
CA GLU A 42 13.56 -2.07 4.52
C GLU A 42 12.27 -1.37 4.12
N ARG A 43 11.52 -2.03 3.24
CA ARG A 43 10.28 -1.51 2.67
C ARG A 43 9.13 -2.42 3.10
N PRO A 44 8.22 -1.95 3.97
CA PRO A 44 7.09 -2.77 4.40
C PRO A 44 6.13 -3.01 3.23
N LEU A 45 5.74 -4.26 3.06
CA LEU A 45 4.79 -4.75 2.05
C LEU A 45 3.39 -4.93 2.62
N THR A 46 3.29 -5.21 3.91
CA THR A 46 2.03 -5.38 4.64
C THR A 46 1.93 -4.37 5.78
N PRO A 47 0.70 -4.03 6.23
CA PRO A 47 0.54 -3.19 7.40
C PRO A 47 0.83 -3.97 8.69
N LEU A 48 1.04 -3.25 9.79
CA LEU A 48 0.97 -3.85 11.13
C LEU A 48 -0.50 -4.16 11.43
N ILE A 49 -0.80 -5.40 11.82
CA ILE A 49 -2.15 -5.83 12.16
C ILE A 49 -2.16 -6.34 13.59
N GLU A 50 -3.06 -5.79 14.39
CA GLU A 50 -3.33 -6.24 15.75
C GLU A 50 -4.80 -6.64 15.85
N GLY A 51 -5.10 -7.64 16.67
CA GLY A 51 -6.47 -8.10 16.81
C GLY A 51 -6.68 -9.16 17.87
N SER A 52 -7.92 -9.62 17.95
CA SER A 52 -8.35 -10.70 18.83
C SER A 52 -9.28 -11.66 18.11
N ILE A 53 -9.18 -12.94 18.42
CA ILE A 53 -10.02 -14.01 17.88
C ILE A 53 -10.91 -14.51 19.01
N VAL A 54 -12.23 -14.42 18.79
CA VAL A 54 -13.25 -14.82 19.76
C VAL A 54 -14.28 -15.73 19.11
N ASP A 55 -14.93 -16.55 19.93
CA ASP A 55 -16.09 -17.33 19.52
C ASP A 55 -17.29 -16.40 19.28
N ALA A 56 -17.93 -16.55 18.13
CA ALA A 56 -19.10 -15.77 17.74
C ALA A 56 -20.29 -15.92 18.69
N ILE A 57 -20.40 -17.06 19.39
CA ILE A 57 -21.52 -17.36 20.30
C ILE A 57 -21.21 -16.89 21.72
N SER A 58 -20.12 -17.38 22.29
CA SER A 58 -19.78 -17.14 23.70
C SER A 58 -18.99 -15.86 23.95
N ASN A 59 -18.41 -15.25 22.91
CA ASN A 59 -17.38 -14.22 22.99
C ASN A 59 -16.15 -14.62 23.83
N SER A 60 -15.94 -15.92 24.09
CA SER A 60 -14.71 -16.38 24.73
C SER A 60 -13.53 -16.28 23.76
N PRO A 61 -12.32 -15.97 24.25
CA PRO A 61 -11.13 -15.99 23.42
C PRO A 61 -10.88 -17.40 22.87
N ILE A 62 -10.48 -17.49 21.60
CA ILE A 62 -10.09 -18.74 20.96
C ILE A 62 -8.57 -18.80 20.94
N THR A 63 -8.02 -19.79 21.64
CA THR A 63 -6.59 -20.10 21.59
C THR A 63 -6.29 -21.00 20.40
N ASP A 64 -5.00 -21.15 20.05
CA ASP A 64 -4.51 -22.14 19.07
C ASP A 64 -5.02 -21.98 17.63
N ALA A 65 -5.70 -20.86 17.31
CA ALA A 65 -6.00 -20.52 15.92
C ALA A 65 -4.71 -20.15 15.18
N LYS A 66 -4.66 -20.46 13.89
CA LYS A 66 -3.56 -20.12 13.00
C LYS A 66 -3.97 -18.95 12.14
N VAL A 67 -3.14 -17.92 12.14
CA VAL A 67 -3.38 -16.71 11.34
C VAL A 67 -2.40 -16.66 10.17
N TYR A 68 -2.97 -16.50 8.98
CA TYR A 68 -2.25 -16.45 7.72
C TYR A 68 -2.47 -15.10 7.06
N LEU A 69 -1.41 -14.59 6.45
CA LEU A 69 -1.49 -13.47 5.52
C LEU A 69 -1.32 -13.96 4.09
N ARG A 70 -2.14 -13.40 3.21
CA ARG A 70 -2.04 -13.56 1.76
C ARG A 70 -2.05 -12.19 1.09
N PRO A 71 -1.32 -11.99 0.00
CA PRO A 71 -1.40 -10.76 -0.76
C PRO A 71 -2.83 -10.55 -1.29
N ALA A 72 -3.41 -9.36 -1.06
CA ALA A 72 -4.80 -9.07 -1.47
C ALA A 72 -4.92 -8.77 -2.98
N ASN A 73 -3.81 -8.42 -3.64
CA ASN A 73 -3.77 -7.96 -5.03
C ASN A 73 -2.62 -8.63 -5.78
N GLY A 74 -2.81 -8.93 -7.09
CA GLY A 74 -1.80 -9.61 -7.93
C GLY A 74 -0.42 -8.92 -8.05
N TYR A 75 -0.29 -7.66 -7.63
CA TYR A 75 1.01 -6.97 -7.54
C TYR A 75 1.83 -7.44 -6.32
N GLN A 76 1.16 -7.80 -5.21
CA GLN A 76 1.81 -8.32 -4.01
C GLN A 76 2.01 -9.85 -4.06
N GLU A 77 1.30 -10.56 -4.94
CA GLU A 77 1.50 -12.01 -5.18
C GLU A 77 2.94 -12.35 -5.58
N GLN A 78 3.65 -11.42 -6.21
CA GLN A 78 5.07 -11.59 -6.55
C GLN A 78 6.01 -11.36 -5.36
N ALA A 79 5.52 -10.73 -4.29
CA ALA A 79 6.34 -10.24 -3.19
C ALA A 79 6.41 -11.23 -2.01
N PHE A 80 5.33 -11.96 -1.72
CA PHE A 80 5.33 -13.04 -0.72
C PHE A 80 4.17 -14.04 -0.93
N ASP A 81 4.38 -15.30 -0.56
CA ASP A 81 3.35 -16.37 -0.58
C ASP A 81 2.60 -16.42 0.77
N ARG A 82 1.54 -17.25 0.87
CA ARG A 82 0.77 -17.48 2.09
C ARG A 82 1.70 -17.75 3.27
N THR A 83 1.81 -16.77 4.16
CA THR A 83 2.75 -16.81 5.28
C THR A 83 1.98 -17.06 6.57
N LEU A 84 2.37 -18.07 7.34
CA LEU A 84 1.88 -18.26 8.71
C LEU A 84 2.57 -17.23 9.59
N VAL A 85 1.80 -16.34 10.24
CA VAL A 85 2.41 -15.17 10.88
C VAL A 85 2.44 -15.25 12.40
N GLU A 86 1.50 -15.95 13.03
CA GLU A 86 1.57 -16.13 14.49
C GLU A 86 0.65 -17.25 15.01
N ALA A 87 1.00 -17.79 16.18
CA ALA A 87 0.09 -18.53 17.04
C ALA A 87 -0.56 -17.54 18.01
N VAL A 88 -1.88 -17.59 18.13
CA VAL A 88 -2.66 -16.68 18.98
C VAL A 88 -2.25 -16.82 20.44
N SER A 89 -2.08 -15.69 21.13
CA SER A 89 -1.76 -15.65 22.55
C SER A 89 -2.86 -16.32 23.38
N PRO A 90 -2.57 -16.78 24.62
CA PRO A 90 -3.57 -17.44 25.47
C PRO A 90 -4.81 -16.59 25.80
N ASP A 91 -4.74 -15.27 25.60
CA ASP A 91 -5.84 -14.31 25.75
C ASP A 91 -6.66 -14.11 24.47
N GLY A 92 -6.38 -14.88 23.40
CA GLY A 92 -7.04 -14.77 22.11
C GLY A 92 -6.51 -13.62 21.24
N THR A 93 -5.42 -12.93 21.63
CA THR A 93 -4.87 -11.81 20.86
C THR A 93 -3.76 -12.21 19.90
N PHE A 94 -3.58 -11.44 18.84
CA PHE A 94 -2.49 -11.63 17.88
C PHE A 94 -1.92 -10.29 17.40
N ARG A 95 -0.65 -10.29 17.03
CA ARG A 95 0.06 -9.14 16.48
C ARG A 95 0.98 -9.57 15.34
N ILE A 96 0.54 -9.23 14.13
CA ILE A 96 1.28 -9.48 12.91
C ILE A 96 2.16 -8.28 12.61
N ASN A 97 3.48 -8.46 12.74
CA ASN A 97 4.45 -7.47 12.30
C ASN A 97 4.47 -7.34 10.77
N PRO A 98 4.74 -6.14 10.22
CA PRO A 98 4.89 -5.94 8.79
C PRO A 98 5.91 -6.89 8.17
N ILE A 99 5.55 -7.52 7.04
CA ILE A 99 6.49 -8.21 6.18
C ILE A 99 7.20 -7.12 5.37
N ALA A 100 8.53 -7.14 5.35
CA ALA A 100 9.34 -6.15 4.64
C ALA A 100 10.21 -6.81 3.57
N GLU A 101 10.38 -6.12 2.45
CA GLU A 101 11.39 -6.43 1.43
C GLU A 101 12.57 -5.47 1.53
N VAL A 102 13.67 -5.85 0.88
CA VAL A 102 14.84 -4.99 0.75
C VAL A 102 14.68 -4.12 -0.51
N GLY A 103 14.43 -2.84 -0.31
CA GLY A 103 14.47 -1.83 -1.37
C GLY A 103 15.90 -1.36 -1.63
N TRP A 104 16.27 -1.23 -2.91
CA TRP A 104 17.57 -0.68 -3.33
C TRP A 104 17.52 0.81 -3.64
N TRP A 105 16.32 1.37 -3.73
CA TRP A 105 16.09 2.77 -4.03
C TRP A 105 14.88 3.27 -3.27
N TYR A 106 14.99 4.46 -2.71
CA TYR A 106 13.91 5.13 -2.00
C TYR A 106 13.22 6.12 -2.92
N SER A 107 11.91 5.98 -3.11
CA SER A 107 11.14 6.87 -3.98
C SER A 107 10.38 7.92 -3.17
N ILE A 108 10.62 9.20 -3.45
CA ILE A 108 9.85 10.32 -2.92
C ILE A 108 8.96 10.84 -4.04
N VAL A 109 7.65 10.73 -3.84
CA VAL A 109 6.64 11.24 -4.77
C VAL A 109 6.05 12.50 -4.16
N PHE A 110 6.29 13.65 -4.80
CA PHE A 110 5.81 14.96 -4.32
C PHE A 110 4.32 15.20 -4.55
N LEU A 111 3.60 14.22 -5.09
CA LEU A 111 2.17 14.31 -5.35
C LEU A 111 1.38 13.58 -4.26
N PRO A 112 0.18 14.08 -3.90
CA PRO A 112 -0.76 13.35 -3.07
C PRO A 112 -1.32 12.17 -3.86
N MET A 113 -0.49 11.15 -4.07
CA MET A 113 -0.94 9.87 -4.59
C MET A 113 -1.52 9.09 -3.43
N GLU A 114 -2.75 8.64 -3.58
CA GLU A 114 -3.34 7.68 -2.67
C GLU A 114 -2.91 6.28 -3.10
N GLY A 115 -2.65 5.41 -2.13
CA GLY A 115 -2.32 4.03 -2.39
C GLY A 115 -3.13 3.09 -1.51
N PHE A 116 -3.20 1.84 -1.93
CA PHE A 116 -3.77 0.74 -1.14
C PHE A 116 -2.65 -0.05 -0.47
N CYS A 117 -2.72 -0.14 0.86
CA CYS A 117 -1.95 -1.10 1.64
C CYS A 117 -2.93 -2.15 2.17
N THR A 118 -3.14 -3.23 1.42
CA THR A 118 -4.17 -4.24 1.67
C THR A 118 -3.57 -5.63 1.68
N VAL A 119 -4.03 -6.47 2.60
CA VAL A 119 -3.63 -7.87 2.72
C VAL A 119 -4.85 -8.71 3.09
N ASP A 120 -4.91 -9.93 2.59
CA ASP A 120 -5.95 -10.88 2.94
C ASP A 120 -5.53 -11.65 4.19
N LEU A 121 -6.36 -11.53 5.22
CA LEU A 121 -6.26 -12.27 6.46
C LEU A 121 -7.07 -13.55 6.36
N GLU A 122 -6.45 -14.67 6.69
CA GLU A 122 -7.12 -15.96 6.80
C GLU A 122 -6.86 -16.56 8.19
N VAL A 123 -7.91 -16.95 8.89
CA VAL A 123 -7.83 -17.59 10.20
C VAL A 123 -8.38 -19.00 10.12
N GLU A 124 -7.60 -19.97 10.59
CA GLU A 124 -7.96 -21.38 10.60
C GLU A 124 -7.89 -21.95 12.02
N HIS A 125 -8.89 -22.75 12.38
CA HIS A 125 -8.92 -23.50 13.63
C HIS A 125 -9.60 -24.86 13.41
N PRO A 126 -9.15 -25.96 14.06
CA PRO A 126 -9.72 -27.30 13.84
C PRO A 126 -11.23 -27.40 14.13
N HIS A 127 -11.70 -26.71 15.17
CA HIS A 127 -13.09 -26.77 15.64
C HIS A 127 -14.01 -25.65 15.13
N TYR A 128 -13.50 -24.68 14.37
CA TYR A 128 -14.31 -23.58 13.84
C TYR A 128 -14.26 -23.56 12.30
N GLU A 129 -15.16 -22.80 11.70
CA GLU A 129 -15.10 -22.45 10.29
C GLU A 129 -13.93 -21.50 10.02
N SER A 130 -13.33 -21.59 8.83
CA SER A 130 -12.25 -20.69 8.44
C SER A 130 -12.81 -19.30 8.15
N PHE A 131 -12.09 -18.28 8.59
CA PHE A 131 -12.44 -16.89 8.36
C PHE A 131 -11.50 -16.28 7.33
N LYS A 132 -12.05 -15.48 6.41
CA LYS A 132 -11.29 -14.73 5.41
C LYS A 132 -11.79 -13.31 5.34
N ALA A 133 -10.88 -12.35 5.41
CA ALA A 133 -11.21 -10.94 5.22
C ALA A 133 -10.03 -10.19 4.61
N SER A 134 -10.33 -9.23 3.73
CA SER A 134 -9.31 -8.28 3.29
C SER A 134 -9.22 -7.14 4.29
N VAL A 135 -8.03 -6.89 4.81
CA VAL A 135 -7.74 -5.83 5.77
C VAL A 135 -6.69 -4.89 5.18
N GLY A 136 -6.86 -3.60 5.43
CA GLY A 136 -5.92 -2.65 4.88
C GLY A 136 -6.25 -1.21 5.20
N TYR A 137 -5.46 -0.36 4.58
CA TYR A 137 -5.52 1.08 4.71
C TYR A 137 -5.43 1.71 3.32
N PHE A 138 -6.21 2.76 3.13
CA PHE A 138 -6.14 3.63 1.98
C PHE A 138 -5.74 5.02 2.45
N GLY A 139 -4.68 5.57 1.88
CA GLY A 139 -4.21 6.89 2.25
C GLY A 139 -2.99 7.33 1.47
N GLY A 140 -2.36 8.42 1.94
CA GLY A 140 -1.24 9.06 1.27
C GLY A 140 -0.03 8.13 1.10
N ALA A 141 0.36 7.91 -0.15
CA ALA A 141 1.49 7.08 -0.58
C ALA A 141 2.69 7.94 -1.02
N MET A 142 3.00 9.01 -0.27
CA MET A 142 4.01 9.99 -0.69
C MET A 142 5.44 9.45 -0.61
N ILE A 143 5.66 8.36 0.12
CA ILE A 143 6.99 7.91 0.52
C ILE A 143 7.09 6.40 0.38
N ASP A 144 7.91 5.95 -0.58
CA ASP A 144 8.54 4.64 -0.72
C ASP A 144 7.65 3.38 -0.71
N SER A 145 6.81 3.18 0.31
CA SER A 145 5.72 2.20 0.34
C SER A 145 4.47 2.78 0.99
N VAL A 146 3.31 2.45 0.41
CA VAL A 146 1.97 2.74 0.98
C VAL A 146 1.79 2.11 2.38
N CYS A 147 2.53 1.05 2.68
CA CYS A 147 2.45 0.37 3.97
C CYS A 147 3.39 0.94 5.03
N SER A 148 4.20 1.95 4.70
CA SER A 148 5.16 2.53 5.65
C SER A 148 4.45 3.24 6.80
N GLY A 149 4.65 2.74 8.02
CA GLY A 149 4.00 3.27 9.23
C GLY A 149 2.51 2.94 9.34
N THR A 150 1.95 2.18 8.39
CA THR A 150 0.53 1.84 8.35
C THR A 150 0.18 0.82 9.41
N ARG A 151 -0.83 1.14 10.22
CA ARG A 151 -1.40 0.25 11.24
C ARG A 151 -2.89 0.08 10.98
N VAL A 152 -3.33 -1.17 10.90
CA VAL A 152 -4.76 -1.47 10.91
C VAL A 152 -5.22 -1.45 12.36
N ALA A 153 -6.33 -0.75 12.64
CA ALA A 153 -6.93 -0.72 13.97
C ALA A 153 -7.21 -2.15 14.48
N PRO A 154 -7.28 -2.36 15.81
CA PRO A 154 -7.52 -3.68 16.37
C PRO A 154 -8.76 -4.33 15.76
N ILE A 155 -8.58 -5.47 15.09
CA ILE A 155 -9.68 -6.22 14.48
C ILE A 155 -10.16 -7.32 15.42
N GLN A 156 -11.46 -7.45 15.60
CA GLN A 156 -12.06 -8.58 16.30
C GLN A 156 -12.59 -9.59 15.27
N VAL A 157 -11.94 -10.74 15.18
CA VAL A 157 -12.35 -11.85 14.32
C VAL A 157 -13.27 -12.75 15.13
N LYS A 158 -14.48 -12.96 14.63
CA LYS A 158 -15.45 -13.86 15.25
C LYS A 158 -15.52 -15.16 14.46
N LEU A 159 -15.15 -16.28 15.09
CA LEU A 159 -15.22 -17.60 14.46
C LEU A 159 -16.51 -18.30 14.85
N VAL A 160 -17.13 -18.97 13.89
CA VAL A 160 -18.35 -19.77 14.11
C VAL A 160 -17.93 -21.23 14.32
N PRO A 161 -18.41 -21.90 15.40
CA PRO A 161 -18.13 -23.32 15.62
C PRO A 161 -18.60 -24.16 14.42
N ARG A 162 -17.79 -25.14 14.01
CA ARG A 162 -18.18 -26.04 12.94
C ARG A 162 -19.28 -26.97 13.47
N VAL A 163 -20.43 -26.98 12.81
CA VAL A 163 -21.47 -27.97 13.11
C VAL A 163 -20.96 -29.32 12.64
N THR A 164 -20.54 -30.18 13.57
CA THR A 164 -20.31 -31.60 13.26
C THR A 164 -21.68 -32.26 13.22
N GLU A 165 -22.13 -32.64 12.02
CA GLU A 165 -23.24 -33.59 11.83
C GLU A 165 -22.90 -34.98 12.39
#